data_AF-A0A4U7EYP1-F1
#
_entry.id   AF-A0A4U7EYP1-F1
#
_cell.length_a   1.000
_cell.length_b   1.000
_cell.length_c   1.000
_cell.angle_alpha   90.00
_cell.angle_beta   90.00
_cell.angle_gamma   90.00
#
_symmetry.space_group_name_H-M   'P 1'
#
loop_
_entity.id
_entity.type
_entity.pdbx_description
1 polymer ?
#
loop_
_entity_poly.entity_id
_entity_poly.type
_entity_poly.pdbx_seq_one_letter_code
_entity_poly.pdbx_strand_id
1 'polypeptide(L)'
;MMLIGTFYFIVKGWGVTDKEAREYYSITILVPGIASAAYLSMFFGIGLTEVQVGSEMLDIYYARYADWLFTTPLLLLDLALLAKVDRVSIGTLVGVDALMIVTG
;
A
#
# COMPACT_ATOMS: atom_id res chain seq x y z
N MET A 1 14.48 3.39 0.21
CA MET A 1 13.96 4.06 -1.00
C MET A 1 12.56 4.63 -0.81
N MET A 2 11.61 3.89 -0.22
CA MET A 2 10.22 4.36 -0.03
C MET A 2 10.13 5.75 0.62
N LEU A 3 10.88 5.99 1.71
CA LEU A 3 10.81 7.25 2.45
C LEU A 3 11.21 8.46 1.59
N ILE A 4 12.26 8.30 0.78
CA ILE A 4 12.72 9.33 -0.16
C ILE A 4 11.63 9.60 -1.21
N GLY A 5 11.00 8.54 -1.73
CA GLY A 5 9.87 8.66 -2.66
C GLY A 5 8.68 9.43 -2.05
N THR A 6 8.31 9.13 -0.80
CA THR A 6 7.25 9.84 -0.08
C THR A 6 7.55 11.34 0.00
N PHE A 7 8.76 11.72 0.44
CA PHE A 7 9.14 13.13 0.52
C PHE A 7 9.11 13.82 -0.84
N TYR A 8 9.61 13.15 -1.89
CA TYR A 8 9.57 13.67 -3.25
C TYR A 8 8.13 13.96 -3.69
N PHE A 9 7.19 13.05 -3.47
CA PHE A 9 5.79 13.24 -3.88
C PHE A 9 5.05 14.27 -3.02
N ILE A 10 5.37 14.39 -1.73
CA ILE A 10 4.84 15.47 -0.87
C ILE A 10 5.24 16.83 -1.42
N VAL A 11 6.52 17.01 -1.74
CA VAL A 11 7.02 18.27 -2.30
C VAL A 11 6.39 18.55 -3.66
N LYS A 12 6.26 17.54 -4.51
CA LYS A 12 5.67 17.67 -5.85
C LYS A 12 4.17 17.97 -5.82
N GLY A 13 3.43 17.41 -4.86
CA GLY A 13 1.99 17.63 -4.67
C GLY A 13 1.67 18.94 -3.94
N TRP A 14 2.67 19.66 -3.43
CA TRP A 14 2.47 20.88 -2.67
C TRP A 14 1.89 21.98 -3.55
N GLY A 15 0.78 22.58 -3.11
CA GLY A 15 0.15 23.71 -3.81
C GLY A 15 -0.70 23.32 -5.02
N VAL A 16 -0.93 22.02 -5.27
CA VAL A 16 -1.88 21.56 -6.28
C VAL A 16 -3.31 21.91 -5.82
N THR A 17 -4.00 22.73 -6.60
CA THR A 17 -5.37 23.20 -6.31
C THR A 17 -6.44 22.47 -7.10
N ASP A 18 -6.06 21.85 -8.23
CA ASP A 18 -6.98 21.04 -9.04
C ASP A 18 -7.48 19.83 -8.25
N LYS A 19 -8.79 19.62 -8.25
CA LYS A 19 -9.42 18.60 -7.39
C LYS A 19 -9.02 17.20 -7.81
N GLU A 20 -9.01 16.93 -9.11
CA GLU A 20 -8.72 15.61 -9.67
C GLU A 20 -7.24 15.26 -9.43
N ALA A 21 -6.34 16.19 -9.72
CA ALA A 21 -4.91 16.03 -9.45
C ALA A 21 -4.62 15.77 -7.96
N ARG A 22 -5.31 16.45 -7.02
CA ARG A 22 -5.13 16.18 -5.58
C ARG A 22 -5.52 14.76 -5.18
N GLU A 23 -6.53 14.17 -5.81
CA GLU A 23 -6.93 12.78 -5.54
C GLU A 23 -5.79 11.83 -5.93
N TYR A 24 -5.23 11.97 -7.14
CA TYR A 24 -4.07 11.21 -7.60
C TYR A 24 -2.81 11.43 -6.72
N TYR A 25 -2.51 12.68 -6.36
CA TYR A 25 -1.37 12.97 -5.48
C TYR A 25 -1.55 12.37 -4.08
N SER A 26 -2.77 12.34 -3.55
CA SER A 26 -3.04 11.74 -2.24
C SER A 26 -2.70 10.24 -2.26
N ILE A 27 -3.14 9.52 -3.30
CA ILE A 27 -2.84 8.10 -3.49
C ILE A 27 -1.33 7.89 -3.65
N THR A 28 -0.69 8.66 -4.54
CA THR A 28 0.75 8.54 -4.87
C THR A 28 1.66 8.86 -3.68
N ILE A 29 1.22 9.69 -2.73
CA ILE A 29 1.95 9.98 -1.48
C ILE A 29 1.73 8.87 -0.45
N LEU A 30 0.47 8.41 -0.29
CA LEU A 30 0.11 7.43 0.73
C LEU A 30 0.78 6.08 0.50
N VAL A 31 0.86 5.60 -0.75
CA VAL A 31 1.46 4.30 -1.07
C VAL A 31 2.91 4.17 -0.55
N PRO A 32 3.87 5.01 -0.97
CA PRO A 32 5.23 4.92 -0.45
C PRO A 32 5.31 5.32 1.02
N GLY A 33 4.39 6.15 1.54
CA GLY A 33 4.34 6.51 2.96
C GLY A 33 4.04 5.31 3.86
N ILE A 34 3.02 4.52 3.51
CA ILE A 34 2.65 3.29 4.21
C ILE A 34 3.79 2.27 4.09
N ALA A 35 4.30 2.05 2.88
CA ALA A 35 5.44 1.15 2.66
C ALA A 35 6.66 1.58 3.48
N SER A 36 6.95 2.88 3.58
CA SER A 36 8.06 3.36 4.42
C SER A 36 7.93 2.93 5.88
N ALA A 37 6.73 3.06 6.46
CA ALA A 37 6.47 2.63 7.82
C ALA A 37 6.60 1.11 7.99
N ALA A 38 6.07 0.32 7.05
CA ALA A 38 6.17 -1.13 7.07
C ALA A 38 7.62 -1.63 6.97
N TYR A 39 8.41 -1.05 6.06
CA TYR A 39 9.82 -1.39 5.91
C TYR A 39 10.66 -0.97 7.12
N LEU A 40 10.34 0.15 7.77
CA LEU A 40 10.96 0.52 9.05
C LEU A 40 10.58 -0.47 10.16
N SER A 41 9.32 -0.89 10.24
CA SER A 41 8.86 -1.90 11.20
C SER A 41 9.62 -3.23 11.04
N MET A 42 9.81 -3.69 9.79
CA MET A 42 10.61 -4.88 9.49
C MET A 42 12.09 -4.68 9.86
N PHE A 43 12.66 -3.50 9.59
CA PHE A 43 14.05 -3.19 9.93
C PHE A 43 14.31 -3.25 11.45
N PHE A 44 13.37 -2.77 12.27
CA PHE A 44 13.46 -2.85 13.73
C PHE A 44 13.04 -4.21 14.31
N GLY A 45 12.65 -5.18 13.48
CA GLY A 45 12.20 -6.51 13.91
C GLY A 45 10.78 -6.56 14.47
N ILE A 46 10.06 -5.44 14.52
CA ILE A 46 8.65 -5.39 14.98
C ILE A 46 7.74 -6.08 13.97
N GLY A 47 8.03 -5.93 12.68
CA GLY A 47 7.26 -6.48 11.56
C GLY A 47 7.61 -7.92 11.19
N LEU A 48 8.25 -8.65 12.09
CA LEU A 48 8.74 -10.02 11.92
C LEU A 48 8.12 -10.91 13.01
N THR A 49 7.80 -12.15 12.66
CA THR A 49 7.43 -13.21 13.62
C THR A 49 8.04 -14.53 13.18
N GLU A 50 8.40 -15.36 14.14
CA GLU A 50 8.85 -16.72 13.89
C GLU A 50 7.65 -17.66 13.95
N VAL A 51 7.49 -18.53 12.94
CA VAL A 51 6.39 -19.49 12.86
C VAL A 51 6.95 -20.88 12.63
N GLN A 52 6.54 -21.84 13.47
CA GLN A 52 6.92 -23.23 13.29
C GLN A 52 6.04 -23.89 12.22
N VAL A 53 6.68 -24.43 11.18
CA VAL A 53 6.01 -25.17 10.11
C VAL A 53 6.67 -26.55 10.00
N GLY A 54 6.01 -27.56 10.56
CA GLY A 54 6.58 -28.91 10.68
C GLY A 54 7.81 -28.90 11.59
N SER A 55 8.97 -29.30 11.05
CA SER A 55 10.25 -29.30 11.77
C SER A 55 11.09 -28.04 11.57
N GLU A 56 10.64 -27.08 10.76
CA GLU A 56 11.39 -25.86 10.45
C GLU A 56 10.77 -24.63 11.14
N MET A 57 11.63 -23.71 11.58
CA MET A 57 11.24 -22.38 12.05
C MET A 57 11.42 -21.40 10.90
N LEU A 58 10.36 -20.69 10.53
CA LEU A 58 10.35 -19.73 9.44
C LEU A 58 10.20 -18.30 9.95
N ASP A 59 11.02 -17.41 9.41
CA ASP A 59 10.94 -15.97 9.61
C ASP A 59 9.88 -15.36 8.69
N ILE A 60 8.74 -14.98 9.25
CA ILE A 60 7.61 -14.41 8.53
C ILE A 60 7.51 -12.91 8.77
N TYR A 61 7.73 -12.14 7.71
CA TYR A 61 7.59 -10.68 7.72
C TYR A 61 6.12 -10.28 7.52
N TYR A 62 5.30 -10.44 8.56
CA TYR A 62 3.86 -10.14 8.50
C TYR A 62 3.56 -8.68 8.13
N ALA A 63 4.48 -7.75 8.41
CA ALA A 63 4.33 -6.34 8.04
C ALA A 63 4.21 -6.12 6.52
N ARG A 64 4.62 -7.08 5.68
CA ARG A 64 4.37 -7.04 4.22
C ARG A 64 2.87 -7.11 3.90
N TYR A 65 2.15 -8.00 4.57
CA TYR A 65 0.71 -8.15 4.39
C TYR A 65 -0.04 -6.94 4.93
N ALA A 66 0.43 -6.36 6.04
CA ALA A 66 -0.12 -5.11 6.55
C ALA A 66 0.09 -3.94 5.57
N ASP A 67 1.25 -3.84 4.92
CA ASP A 67 1.52 -2.86 3.85
C ASP A 67 0.56 -3.06 2.67
N TRP A 68 0.58 -4.27 2.09
CA TRP A 68 -0.17 -4.58 0.87
C TRP A 68 -1.67 -4.39 1.04
N LEU A 69 -2.22 -4.73 2.23
CA LEU A 69 -3.64 -4.56 2.50
C LEU A 69 -4.15 -3.13 2.26
N PHE A 70 -3.28 -2.12 2.35
CA PHE A 70 -3.62 -0.74 2.03
C PHE A 70 -3.02 -0.26 0.72
N THR A 71 -1.80 -0.65 0.38
CA THR A 71 -1.12 -0.10 -0.81
C THR A 71 -1.64 -0.70 -2.12
N THR A 72 -2.03 -1.97 -2.16
CA THR A 72 -2.56 -2.57 -3.39
C THR A 72 -3.95 -2.05 -3.75
N PRO A 73 -4.92 -1.87 -2.83
CA PRO A 73 -6.19 -1.23 -3.17
C PRO A 73 -6.03 0.22 -3.61
N LEU A 74 -5.10 0.97 -3.01
CA LEU A 74 -4.80 2.34 -3.39
C LEU A 74 -4.25 2.42 -4.82
N LEU A 75 -3.34 1.52 -5.21
CA LEU A 75 -2.84 1.43 -6.58
C LEU A 75 -3.94 1.05 -7.58
N LEU A 76 -4.82 0.12 -7.23
CA LEU A 76 -5.97 -0.24 -8.07
C LEU A 76 -6.96 0.91 -8.20
N LEU A 77 -7.19 1.67 -7.12
CA LEU A 77 -8.02 2.87 -7.15
C LEU A 77 -7.44 3.91 -8.12
N ASP A 78 -6.14 4.12 -8.10
CA ASP A 78 -5.43 5.04 -9.02
C ASP A 78 -5.71 4.69 -10.49
N LEU A 79 -5.53 3.40 -10.82
CA LEU A 79 -5.77 2.87 -12.17
C LEU A 79 -7.25 2.95 -12.56
N ALA A 80 -8.15 2.67 -11.62
CA ALA A 80 -9.58 2.67 -11.89
C ALA A 80 -10.14 4.09 -12.09
N LEU A 81 -9.62 5.08 -11.34
CA LEU A 81 -9.92 6.49 -11.56
C LEU A 81 -9.42 6.94 -12.94
N LEU A 82 -8.19 6.55 -13.31
CA LEU A 82 -7.61 6.85 -14.62
C LEU A 82 -8.44 6.26 -15.77
N ALA A 83 -8.91 5.02 -15.60
CA ALA A 83 -9.75 4.31 -16.56
C ALA A 83 -11.25 4.70 -16.49
N LYS A 84 -11.63 5.61 -15.58
CA LYS A 84 -13.03 6.06 -15.36
C LYS A 84 -14.00 4.89 -15.12
N VAL A 85 -13.55 3.91 -14.35
CA VAL A 85 -14.30 2.71 -14.00
C VAL A 85 -15.47 3.06 -13.07
N ASP A 86 -16.57 2.31 -13.17
CA ASP A 86 -17.74 2.53 -12.32
C ASP A 86 -17.47 2.09 -10.86
N ARG A 87 -18.28 2.62 -9.93
CA ARG A 87 -18.08 2.41 -8.49
C ARG A 87 -18.24 0.96 -8.04
N VAL A 88 -19.08 0.17 -8.71
CA VAL A 88 -19.31 -1.24 -8.36
C VAL A 88 -18.10 -2.06 -8.75
N SER A 89 -17.54 -1.81 -9.94
CA SER A 89 -16.30 -2.43 -10.39
C SER A 89 -15.12 -2.04 -9.50
N ILE A 90 -15.00 -0.76 -9.09
CA ILE A 90 -13.98 -0.31 -8.11
C ILE A 90 -14.14 -1.07 -6.79
N GLY A 91 -15.36 -1.13 -6.24
CA GLY A 91 -15.63 -1.84 -4.99
C GLY A 91 -15.30 -3.33 -5.08
N THR A 92 -15.60 -3.96 -6.21
CA THR A 92 -15.25 -5.37 -6.46
C THR A 92 -13.74 -5.57 -6.52
N LEU A 93 -13.02 -4.70 -7.25
CA LEU A 93 -11.56 -4.76 -7.35
C LEU A 93 -10.90 -4.65 -5.97
N VAL A 94 -11.30 -3.65 -5.17
CA VAL A 94 -10.79 -3.45 -3.81
C VAL A 94 -11.12 -4.64 -2.91
N GLY A 95 -12.34 -5.19 -3.00
CA GLY A 95 -12.74 -6.34 -2.19
C GLY A 95 -11.99 -7.62 -2.52
N VAL A 96 -11.80 -7.92 -3.80
CA VAL A 96 -11.02 -9.09 -4.25
C VAL A 96 -9.54 -8.93 -3.93
N ASP A 97 -9.00 -7.72 -4.05
CA ASP A 97 -7.61 -7.43 -3.69
C ASP A 97 -7.35 -7.60 -2.19
N ALA A 98 -8.25 -7.10 -1.34
CA ALA A 98 -8.15 -7.34 0.11
C ALA A 98 -8.23 -8.83 0.45
N LEU A 99 -9.09 -9.59 -0.23
CA LEU A 99 -9.17 -11.05 -0.05
C LEU A 99 -7.87 -11.73 -0.46
N MET A 100 -7.29 -11.35 -1.60
CA MET A 100 -5.99 -11.86 -2.06
C MET A 100 -4.91 -11.69 -0.99
N ILE A 101 -4.80 -10.51 -0.38
CA ILE A 101 -3.79 -10.24 0.65
C ILE A 101 -4.07 -11.02 1.95
N VAL A 102 -5.33 -11.06 2.41
CA VAL A 102 -5.68 -11.76 3.66
C VAL A 102 -5.50 -13.28 3.56
N THR A 103 -5.62 -13.86 2.36
CA THR A 103 -5.46 -15.30 2.15
C THR A 103 -4.02 -15.75 1.87
N GLY A 104 -3.09 -14.83 1.63
CA GLY A 104 -1.68 -15.13 1.36
C GLY A 104 -0.86 -15.35 2.62
#